data_AF-A0A2H6JX95-F1
#
_entry.id   AF-A0A2H6JX95-F1
#
_cell.length_a   1.000
_cell.length_b   1.000
_cell.length_c   1.000
_cell.angle_alpha   90.00
_cell.angle_beta   90.00
_cell.angle_gamma   90.00
#
_symmetry.space_group_name_H-M   'P 1'
#
loop_
_entity.id
_entity.type
_entity.pdbx_description
1 polymer ?
#
loop_
_entity_poly.entity_id
_entity_poly.type
_entity_poly.pdbx_seq_one_letter_code
_entity_poly.pdbx_strand_id
1 'polypeptide(L)'
;MKFFALKCEEAVDHEALENLPEIQISDARAVAGEEHIAFAIAQAQRAFSNSCNISNNKQIEVLIRASAQHQISVAIDRLGVDNARDVVVIAEMFPEEFIRQYKCRECKKVLEITPEKLDYIKKLFNITERELEAAGAGSFDERREAIKNIIIERIALLNL
;
A
#
# COMPACT_ATOMS: atom_id res chain seq x y z
N MET A 1 9.84 -0.99 -11.02
CA MET A 1 9.62 -0.62 -9.60
C MET A 1 9.76 -1.83 -8.68
N LYS A 2 10.36 -1.64 -7.52
CA LYS A 2 10.44 -2.58 -6.37
C LYS A 2 9.89 -1.87 -5.13
N PHE A 3 9.50 -2.64 -4.12
CA PHE A 3 9.10 -2.08 -2.82
C PHE A 3 10.12 -2.44 -1.73
N PHE A 4 10.20 -1.57 -0.72
CA PHE A 4 11.06 -1.68 0.45
C PHE A 4 10.20 -1.46 1.69
N ALA A 5 10.12 -2.47 2.54
CA ALA A 5 9.42 -2.39 3.82
C ALA A 5 10.37 -1.85 4.87
N LEU A 6 10.12 -0.65 5.37
CA LEU A 6 11.07 0.10 6.19
C LEU A 6 10.47 0.47 7.54
N LYS A 7 11.33 0.47 8.56
CA LYS A 7 11.08 1.06 9.86
C LYS A 7 12.05 2.22 10.07
N CYS A 8 11.52 3.40 10.28
CA CYS A 8 12.24 4.66 10.40
C CYS A 8 12.26 5.14 11.85
N GLU A 9 13.37 5.80 12.24
CA GLU A 9 13.47 6.41 13.57
C GLU A 9 12.75 7.75 13.62
N GLU A 10 12.77 8.48 12.50
CA GLU A 10 12.08 9.75 12.32
C GLU A 10 10.72 9.53 11.66
N ALA A 11 9.77 10.41 11.98
CA ALA A 11 8.45 10.37 11.38
C ALA A 11 8.50 10.85 9.93
N VAL A 12 7.75 10.17 9.08
CA VAL A 12 7.60 10.48 7.67
C VAL A 12 6.23 11.10 7.46
N ASP A 13 6.21 12.32 6.96
CA ASP A 13 5.02 13.09 6.59
C ASP A 13 4.92 13.26 5.07
N HIS A 14 3.80 13.84 4.60
CA HIS A 14 3.56 14.10 3.18
C HIS A 14 4.64 14.97 2.53
N GLU A 15 5.30 15.85 3.28
CA GLU A 15 6.44 16.66 2.83
C GLU A 15 7.63 15.82 2.36
N ALA A 16 7.73 14.55 2.81
CA ALA A 16 8.80 13.63 2.39
C ALA A 16 8.83 13.40 0.86
N LEU A 17 7.70 13.59 0.18
CA LEU A 17 7.58 13.43 -1.27
C LEU A 17 8.02 14.67 -2.06
N GLU A 18 8.09 15.85 -1.43
CA GLU A 18 8.39 17.11 -2.13
C GLU A 18 9.78 17.11 -2.78
N ASN A 19 10.72 16.36 -2.21
CA ASN A 19 12.12 16.29 -2.66
C ASN A 19 12.47 14.97 -3.35
N LEU A 20 11.53 14.03 -3.48
CA LEU A 20 11.80 12.67 -3.96
C LEU A 20 10.71 12.21 -4.97
N PRO A 21 10.59 12.86 -6.14
CA PRO A 21 9.51 12.59 -7.10
C PRO A 21 9.59 11.18 -7.72
N GLU A 22 10.75 10.52 -7.64
CA GLU A 22 11.00 9.20 -8.20
C GLU A 22 10.48 8.05 -7.33
N ILE A 23 10.06 8.32 -6.09
CA ILE A 23 9.56 7.30 -5.16
C ILE A 23 8.09 7.53 -4.78
N GLN A 24 7.39 6.45 -4.48
CA GLN A 24 6.11 6.49 -3.78
C GLN A 24 6.32 6.00 -2.36
N ILE A 25 5.70 6.66 -1.38
CA ILE A 25 5.73 6.25 0.04
C ILE A 25 4.30 5.97 0.47
N SER A 26 4.09 4.89 1.22
CA SER A 26 2.80 4.54 1.82
C SER A 26 2.96 4.16 3.29
N ASP A 27 1.96 4.48 4.10
CA ASP A 27 1.90 4.04 5.49
C ASP A 27 1.75 2.51 5.55
N ALA A 28 2.68 1.83 6.20
CA ALA A 28 2.66 0.37 6.28
C ALA A 28 1.43 -0.17 7.03
N ARG A 29 0.78 0.61 7.90
CA ARG A 29 -0.47 0.22 8.59
C ARG A 29 -1.60 -0.06 7.61
N ALA A 30 -1.64 0.66 6.49
CA ALA A 30 -2.65 0.52 5.46
C ALA A 30 -2.37 -0.63 4.47
N VAL A 31 -1.26 -1.35 4.63
CA VAL A 31 -0.81 -2.38 3.69
C VAL A 31 -1.11 -3.80 4.18
N ALA A 32 -1.94 -4.54 3.45
CA ALA A 32 -2.28 -5.94 3.70
C ALA A 32 -1.24 -6.97 3.19
N GLY A 33 0.02 -6.83 3.62
CA GLY A 33 1.10 -7.78 3.27
C GLY A 33 1.86 -7.48 1.97
N GLU A 34 2.83 -8.33 1.64
CA GLU A 34 3.71 -8.17 0.45
C GLU A 34 2.92 -8.32 -0.86
N GLU A 35 1.99 -9.28 -0.92
CA GLU A 35 1.19 -9.57 -2.12
C GLU A 35 0.31 -8.40 -2.53
N HIS A 36 -0.23 -7.65 -1.56
CA HIS A 36 -1.01 -6.44 -1.81
C HIS A 36 -0.22 -5.41 -2.62
N ILE A 37 1.00 -5.09 -2.19
CA ILE A 37 1.85 -4.08 -2.86
C ILE A 37 2.40 -4.62 -4.18
N ALA A 38 2.86 -5.86 -4.19
CA ALA A 38 3.36 -6.49 -5.41
C ALA A 38 2.29 -6.50 -6.50
N PHE A 39 1.04 -6.84 -6.15
CA PHE A 39 -0.08 -6.82 -7.09
C PHE A 39 -0.43 -5.41 -7.55
N ALA A 40 -0.45 -4.42 -6.64
CA ALA A 40 -0.67 -3.02 -7.01
C ALA A 40 0.38 -2.49 -8.00
N ILE A 41 1.67 -2.78 -7.77
CA ILE A 41 2.77 -2.43 -8.69
C ILE A 41 2.54 -3.07 -10.05
N ALA A 42 2.23 -4.37 -10.08
CA ALA A 42 1.98 -5.09 -11.34
C ALA A 42 0.78 -4.50 -12.10
N GLN A 43 -0.30 -4.15 -11.41
CA GLN A 43 -1.48 -3.54 -12.03
C GLN A 43 -1.19 -2.13 -12.56
N ALA A 44 -0.41 -1.33 -11.84
CA ALA A 44 0.02 -0.02 -12.31
C ALA A 44 0.90 -0.14 -13.57
N GLN A 45 1.89 -1.03 -13.57
CA GLN A 45 2.74 -1.30 -14.73
C GLN A 45 1.94 -1.78 -15.95
N ARG A 46 0.95 -2.65 -15.72
CA ARG A 46 0.03 -3.13 -16.75
C ARG A 46 -0.80 -1.98 -17.30
N ALA A 47 -1.34 -1.13 -16.43
CA ALA A 47 -2.16 0.01 -16.83
C ALA A 47 -1.38 1.01 -17.70
N PHE A 48 -0.13 1.32 -17.32
CA PHE A 48 0.76 2.15 -18.14
C PHE A 48 1.07 1.52 -19.50
N SER A 49 1.40 0.23 -19.53
CA SER A 49 1.71 -0.48 -20.77
C SER A 49 0.53 -0.49 -21.75
N ASN A 50 -0.69 -0.53 -21.21
CA ASN A 50 -1.92 -0.58 -21.99
C ASN A 50 -2.55 0.80 -22.22
N SER A 51 -1.93 1.89 -21.76
CA SER A 51 -2.50 3.26 -21.81
C SER A 51 -3.90 3.37 -21.18
N CYS A 52 -4.17 2.56 -20.13
CA CYS A 52 -5.39 2.61 -19.31
C CYS A 52 -5.09 3.04 -17.85
N ASN A 53 -3.95 3.69 -17.65
CA ASN A 53 -3.58 4.31 -16.38
C ASN A 53 -4.56 5.45 -16.01
N ILE A 54 -4.83 5.59 -14.71
CA ILE A 54 -5.70 6.63 -14.16
C ILE A 54 -4.90 7.93 -14.00
N SER A 55 -3.63 7.82 -13.61
CA SER A 55 -2.69 8.93 -13.47
C SER A 55 -1.56 8.83 -14.50
N ASN A 56 -1.10 9.97 -15.01
CA ASN A 56 0.09 10.05 -15.88
C ASN A 56 1.40 9.92 -15.10
N ASN A 57 1.36 9.93 -13.77
CA ASN A 57 2.52 9.71 -12.90
C ASN A 57 2.52 8.25 -12.39
N LYS A 58 3.63 7.54 -12.58
CA LYS A 58 3.76 6.11 -12.24
C LYS A 58 3.68 5.84 -10.74
N GLN A 59 4.32 6.67 -9.93
CA GLN A 59 4.31 6.60 -8.47
C GLN A 59 2.87 6.75 -7.95
N ILE A 60 2.16 7.76 -8.45
CA ILE A 60 0.75 8.02 -8.11
C ILE A 60 -0.16 6.89 -8.58
N GLU A 61 0.04 6.33 -9.77
CA GLU A 61 -0.76 5.19 -10.22
C GLU A 61 -0.61 3.99 -9.29
N VAL A 62 0.59 3.70 -8.79
CA VAL A 62 0.79 2.62 -7.80
C VAL A 62 -0.03 2.90 -6.54
N LEU A 63 -0.05 4.13 -6.04
CA LEU A 63 -0.86 4.53 -4.88
C LEU A 63 -2.36 4.32 -5.14
N ILE A 64 -2.85 4.77 -6.30
CA ILE A 64 -4.25 4.59 -6.73
C ILE A 64 -4.59 3.09 -6.75
N ARG A 65 -3.77 2.27 -7.40
CA ARG A 65 -3.99 0.81 -7.48
C ARG A 65 -3.97 0.18 -6.10
N ALA A 66 -2.99 0.47 -5.26
CA ALA A 66 -2.93 -0.06 -3.89
C ALA A 66 -4.15 0.36 -3.06
N SER A 67 -4.70 1.56 -3.27
CA SER A 67 -5.88 2.02 -2.51
C SER A 67 -7.18 1.33 -2.93
N ALA A 68 -7.15 0.58 -4.04
CA ALA A 68 -8.33 0.07 -4.72
C ALA A 68 -9.37 1.17 -5.00
N GLN A 69 -8.93 2.37 -5.41
CA GLN A 69 -9.78 3.52 -5.74
C GLN A 69 -9.48 4.07 -7.14
N HIS A 70 -10.37 4.91 -7.67
CA HIS A 70 -10.14 5.69 -8.89
C HIS A 70 -9.73 7.15 -8.64
N GLN A 71 -9.83 7.63 -7.39
CA GLN A 71 -9.60 9.03 -7.05
C GLN A 71 -8.28 9.18 -6.29
N ILE A 72 -7.42 10.08 -6.79
CA ILE A 72 -6.10 10.35 -6.18
C ILE A 72 -6.23 10.85 -4.75
N SER A 73 -7.15 11.78 -4.48
CA SER A 73 -7.38 12.31 -3.13
C SER A 73 -7.69 11.21 -2.13
N VAL A 74 -8.64 10.33 -2.46
CA VAL A 74 -9.01 9.20 -1.61
C VAL A 74 -7.84 8.21 -1.44
N ALA A 75 -7.02 8.02 -2.47
CA ALA A 75 -5.84 7.16 -2.38
C ALA A 75 -4.79 7.74 -1.42
N ILE A 76 -4.55 9.05 -1.47
CA ILE A 76 -3.67 9.78 -0.54
C ILE A 76 -4.23 9.70 0.88
N ASP A 77 -5.52 9.97 1.08
CA ASP A 77 -6.14 9.92 2.41
C ASP A 77 -6.05 8.54 3.06
N ARG A 78 -6.04 7.46 2.25
CA ARG A 78 -6.04 6.09 2.75
C ARG A 78 -4.65 5.50 2.95
N LEU A 79 -3.74 5.73 2.01
CA LEU A 79 -2.43 5.08 1.96
C LEU A 79 -1.26 6.04 2.11
N GLY A 80 -1.51 7.35 2.02
CA GLY A 80 -0.50 8.36 2.26
C GLY A 80 0.09 8.26 3.67
N VAL A 81 1.27 8.86 3.83
CA VAL A 81 1.94 8.94 5.12
C VAL A 81 1.50 10.18 5.89
N ASP A 82 1.18 9.98 7.16
CA ASP A 82 0.92 11.03 8.15
C ASP A 82 1.58 10.59 9.46
N ASN A 83 2.69 11.26 9.79
CA ASN A 83 3.54 11.01 10.95
C ASN A 83 3.90 9.51 11.12
N ALA A 84 4.20 8.85 10.00
CA ALA A 84 4.39 7.41 9.93
C ALA A 84 5.84 7.02 10.18
N ARG A 85 6.08 5.96 10.97
CA ARG A 85 7.43 5.40 11.19
C ARG A 85 7.63 4.04 10.53
N ASP A 86 6.54 3.33 10.26
CA ASP A 86 6.56 2.08 9.52
C ASP A 86 5.99 2.39 8.13
N VAL A 87 6.83 2.28 7.10
CA VAL A 87 6.50 2.73 5.74
C VAL A 87 6.84 1.67 4.69
N VAL A 88 6.15 1.74 3.56
CA VAL A 88 6.50 1.02 2.33
C VAL A 88 6.93 2.05 1.30
N VAL A 89 8.18 1.93 0.84
CA VAL A 89 8.72 2.78 -0.22
C VAL A 89 8.76 2.00 -1.52
N ILE A 90 8.28 2.59 -2.61
CA ILE A 90 8.23 1.98 -3.93
C ILE A 90 9.06 2.85 -4.89
N ALA A 91 10.07 2.26 -5.52
CA ALA A 91 11.05 2.99 -6.32
C ALA A 91 11.64 2.10 -7.44
N GLU A 92 12.22 2.70 -8.47
CA GLU A 92 12.98 1.93 -9.49
C GLU A 92 14.36 1.49 -8.97
N MET A 93 15.00 2.34 -8.17
CA MET A 93 16.30 2.10 -7.55
C MET A 93 16.18 2.06 -6.03
N PHE A 94 17.23 1.59 -5.36
CA PHE A 94 17.30 1.57 -3.91
C PHE A 94 17.23 3.02 -3.35
N PRO A 95 16.32 3.34 -2.42
CA PRO A 95 16.06 4.72 -1.98
C PRO A 95 17.04 5.14 -0.85
N GLU A 96 18.34 5.19 -1.17
CA GLU A 96 19.41 5.43 -0.17
C GLU A 96 19.25 6.77 0.55
N GLU A 97 18.92 7.83 -0.17
CA GLU A 97 18.77 9.18 0.40
C GLU A 97 17.63 9.26 1.40
N PHE A 98 16.47 8.68 1.06
CA PHE A 98 15.32 8.57 1.96
C PHE A 98 15.68 7.78 3.22
N ILE A 99 16.31 6.62 3.05
CA ILE A 99 16.71 5.76 4.17
C ILE A 99 17.67 6.49 5.11
N ARG A 100 18.64 7.23 4.56
CA ARG A 100 19.60 8.01 5.34
C ARG A 100 18.92 9.17 6.08
N GLN A 101 18.03 9.89 5.41
CA GLN A 101 17.32 11.05 5.97
C GLN A 101 16.46 10.64 7.17
N TYR A 102 15.63 9.61 7.01
CA TYR A 102 14.68 9.18 8.04
C TYR A 102 15.24 8.08 8.97
N LYS A 103 16.53 7.75 8.83
CA LYS A 103 17.26 6.71 9.58
C LYS A 103 16.50 5.38 9.57
N CYS A 104 16.11 4.96 8.38
CA CYS A 104 15.32 3.75 8.22
C CYS A 104 16.19 2.49 8.16
N ARG A 105 15.57 1.35 8.49
CA ARG A 105 16.11 0.02 8.26
C ARG A 105 15.05 -0.88 7.63
N GLU A 106 15.48 -1.83 6.81
CA GLU A 106 14.56 -2.85 6.30
C GLU A 106 13.95 -3.66 7.44
N CYS A 107 12.63 -3.80 7.41
CA CYS A 107 11.88 -4.51 8.43
C CYS A 107 10.61 -5.11 7.83
N LYS A 108 10.68 -6.36 7.35
CA LYS A 108 9.50 -7.05 6.79
C LYS A 108 8.32 -7.16 7.76
N LYS A 109 8.58 -7.14 9.08
CA LYS A 109 7.55 -7.21 10.13
C LYS A 109 6.52 -6.10 10.03
N VAL A 110 6.86 -4.93 9.45
CA VAL A 110 5.89 -3.84 9.26
C VAL A 110 4.74 -4.23 8.32
N LEU A 111 4.93 -5.26 7.49
CA LEU A 111 3.92 -5.79 6.59
C LEU A 111 3.05 -6.87 7.25
N GLU A 112 3.46 -7.45 8.37
CA GLU A 112 2.67 -8.46 9.08
C GLU A 112 1.33 -7.86 9.51
N ILE A 113 0.25 -8.60 9.25
CA ILE A 113 -1.11 -8.19 9.64
C ILE A 113 -1.32 -8.63 11.08
N THR A 114 -1.15 -7.70 12.03
CA THR A 114 -1.54 -7.89 13.44
C THR A 114 -3.05 -7.73 13.61
N PRO A 115 -3.65 -8.11 14.75
CA PRO A 115 -5.07 -7.87 15.02
C PRO A 115 -5.50 -6.40 14.87
N GLU A 116 -4.69 -5.47 15.38
CA GLU A 116 -4.95 -4.04 15.31
C GLU A 116 -4.90 -3.54 13.86
N LYS A 117 -3.90 -4.03 13.11
CA LYS A 117 -3.74 -3.70 11.69
C LYS A 117 -4.86 -4.29 10.84
N LEU A 118 -5.34 -5.49 11.16
CA LEU A 118 -6.48 -6.11 10.50
C LEU A 118 -7.74 -5.24 10.66
N ASP A 119 -8.03 -4.78 11.88
CA ASP A 119 -9.18 -3.89 12.11
C ASP A 119 -9.02 -2.52 11.47
N TYR A 120 -7.80 -1.98 11.43
CA TYR A 120 -7.50 -0.76 10.71
C TYR A 120 -7.78 -0.90 9.21
N ILE A 121 -7.23 -1.94 8.57
CA ILE A 121 -7.42 -2.19 7.13
C ILE A 121 -8.90 -2.45 6.81
N LYS A 122 -9.63 -3.19 7.65
CA LYS A 122 -11.07 -3.41 7.45
C LYS A 122 -11.84 -2.10 7.37
N LYS A 123 -11.57 -1.17 8.30
CA LYS A 123 -12.21 0.15 8.30
C LYS A 123 -11.79 0.97 7.09
N LEU A 124 -10.49 0.99 6.80
CA LEU A 124 -9.90 1.76 5.71
C LEU A 124 -10.47 1.39 4.35
N PHE A 125 -10.62 0.08 4.10
CA PHE A 125 -11.18 -0.44 2.85
C PHE A 125 -12.69 -0.66 2.93
N ASN A 126 -13.36 -0.38 4.06
CA ASN A 126 -14.77 -0.69 4.27
C ASN A 126 -15.11 -2.16 3.94
N ILE A 127 -14.33 -3.08 4.52
CA ILE A 127 -14.56 -4.53 4.42
C ILE A 127 -15.42 -4.95 5.61
N THR A 128 -16.59 -5.48 5.31
CA THR A 128 -17.60 -5.87 6.29
C THR A 128 -17.33 -7.27 6.85
N GLU A 129 -17.90 -7.57 8.03
CA GLU A 129 -17.85 -8.95 8.58
C GLU A 129 -18.47 -9.97 7.62
N ARG A 130 -19.56 -9.59 6.92
CA ARG A 130 -20.21 -10.47 5.94
C ARG A 130 -19.31 -10.83 4.77
N GLU A 131 -18.47 -9.89 4.30
CA GLU A 131 -17.50 -10.18 3.24
C GLU A 131 -16.41 -11.15 3.73
N LEU A 132 -15.94 -11.00 4.97
CA LEU A 132 -14.97 -11.92 5.56
C LEU A 132 -15.57 -13.32 5.78
N GLU A 133 -16.80 -13.40 6.29
CA GLU A 133 -17.53 -14.65 6.47
C GLU A 133 -17.79 -15.35 5.13
N ALA A 134 -18.16 -14.60 4.09
CA ALA A 134 -18.36 -15.13 2.74
C ALA A 134 -17.07 -15.69 2.13
N ALA A 135 -15.91 -15.13 2.51
CA ALA A 135 -14.58 -15.66 2.17
C ALA A 135 -14.15 -16.85 3.06
N GLY A 136 -15.03 -17.35 3.94
CA GLY A 136 -14.77 -18.50 4.81
C GLY A 136 -13.91 -18.20 6.03
N ALA A 137 -13.81 -16.94 6.47
CA ALA A 137 -12.86 -16.54 7.50
C ALA A 137 -13.39 -16.66 8.94
N GLY A 138 -13.14 -17.81 9.59
CA GLY A 138 -13.56 -18.08 10.97
C GLY A 138 -12.47 -17.80 12.02
N SER A 139 -11.21 -18.05 11.67
CA SER A 139 -10.03 -17.81 12.50
C SER A 139 -9.32 -16.51 12.15
N PHE A 140 -8.39 -16.07 12.99
CA PHE A 140 -7.57 -14.88 12.70
C PHE A 140 -6.76 -15.05 11.41
N ASP A 141 -6.15 -16.22 11.19
CA ASP A 141 -5.32 -16.47 10.02
C ASP A 141 -6.12 -16.47 8.72
N GLU A 142 -7.32 -17.07 8.72
CA GLU A 142 -8.22 -17.01 7.57
C GLU A 142 -8.71 -15.59 7.31
N ARG A 143 -8.93 -14.78 8.36
CA ARG A 143 -9.30 -13.36 8.20
C ARG A 143 -8.16 -12.54 7.61
N ARG A 144 -6.91 -12.82 7.97
CA ARG A 144 -5.72 -12.19 7.34
C ARG A 144 -5.65 -12.54 5.85
N GLU A 145 -5.93 -13.77 5.49
CA GLU A 145 -5.92 -14.20 4.09
C GLU A 145 -7.09 -13.60 3.30
N ALA A 146 -8.29 -13.63 3.86
CA ALA A 146 -9.51 -13.09 3.24
C ALA A 146 -9.38 -11.58 2.95
N ILE A 147 -8.89 -10.79 3.91
CA ILE A 147 -8.77 -9.34 3.71
C ILE A 147 -7.81 -9.00 2.57
N LYS A 148 -6.70 -9.74 2.47
CA LYS A 148 -5.72 -9.59 1.40
C LYS A 148 -6.35 -9.93 0.05
N ASN A 149 -7.07 -11.04 -0.05
CA ASN A 149 -7.72 -11.47 -1.29
C ASN A 149 -8.81 -10.50 -1.74
N ILE A 150 -9.67 -10.04 -0.82
CA ILE A 150 -10.69 -9.02 -1.11
C ILE A 150 -10.06 -7.75 -1.65
N ILE A 151 -8.94 -7.29 -1.07
CA ILE A 151 -8.24 -6.11 -1.55
C ILE A 151 -7.68 -6.38 -2.96
N ILE A 152 -6.96 -7.48 -3.17
CA ILE A 152 -6.39 -7.86 -4.48
C ILE A 152 -7.49 -7.91 -5.56
N GLU A 153 -8.64 -8.52 -5.26
CA GLU A 153 -9.79 -8.54 -6.16
C GLU A 153 -10.25 -7.14 -6.52
N ARG A 154 -10.43 -6.26 -5.53
CA ARG A 154 -10.84 -4.86 -5.77
C ARG A 154 -9.81 -4.10 -6.62
N ILE A 155 -8.51 -4.33 -6.42
CA ILE A 155 -7.47 -3.75 -7.29
C ILE A 155 -7.62 -4.26 -8.72
N ALA A 156 -7.88 -5.56 -8.91
CA ALA A 156 -8.05 -6.15 -10.23
C ALA A 156 -9.27 -5.59 -10.98
N LEU A 157 -10.35 -5.27 -10.25
CA LEU A 157 -11.60 -4.72 -10.79
C LEU A 157 -11.47 -3.26 -11.25
N LEU A 158 -10.45 -2.50 -10.84
CA LEU A 158 -10.23 -1.12 -11.30
C LEU A 158 -9.92 -0.98 -12.81
N ASN A 159 -9.77 -2.10 -13.52
CA ASN A 159 -9.43 -2.16 -14.94
C ASN A 159 -10.55 -2.79 -15.81
N LEU A 160 -11.70 -3.11 -15.21
CA LEU A 160 -12.91 -3.53 -15.91
C LEU A 160 -13.81 -2.32 -16.16
#